data_AF-A0A8I1YHS0-F1
#
_entry.id   AF-A0A8I1YHS0-F1
#
_cell.length_a   1.000
_cell.length_b   1.000
_cell.length_c   1.000
_cell.angle_alpha   90.00
_cell.angle_beta   90.00
_cell.angle_gamma   90.00
#
_symmetry.space_group_name_H-M   'P 1'
#
loop_
_entity.id
_entity.type
_entity.pdbx_description
1 polymer ?
#
loop_
_entity_poly.entity_id
_entity_poly.type
_entity_poly.pdbx_seq_one_letter_code
_entity_poly.pdbx_strand_id
1 'polypeptide(L)'
;MPFSRHVTDTVISLTTRALLTVIRIDGTSFETAETSDLNDLHGKLNLTLRNVADPQLALWSHLVRRRTSVYPDGTFRSTFAAALDAEYRQRLCKEALFRNDLYLTLVCHPGRAATDTAAEFFRRLGRSSRNSAEVDSGALKRLHDATRDIVAA
;
A
#
# COMPACT_ATOMS: atom_id res chain seq x y z
N MET A 1 2.17 21.10 6.07
CA MET A 1 1.73 19.69 5.95
C MET A 1 0.89 19.56 4.67
N PRO A 2 1.12 18.55 3.80
CA PRO A 2 0.48 18.45 2.47
C PRO A 2 -0.91 17.78 2.45
N PHE A 3 -1.40 17.27 3.58
CA PHE A 3 -2.72 16.65 3.71
C PHE A 3 -3.79 17.71 3.99
N SER A 4 -4.91 17.64 3.27
CA SER A 4 -6.02 18.60 3.43
C SER A 4 -7.14 18.04 4.30
N ARG A 5 -7.76 16.92 3.89
CA ARG A 5 -8.90 16.33 4.60
C ARG A 5 -9.10 14.86 4.25
N HIS A 6 -9.82 14.14 5.09
CA HIS A 6 -10.35 12.82 4.76
C HIS A 6 -11.55 12.98 3.83
N VAL A 7 -11.55 12.23 2.73
CA VAL A 7 -12.68 12.12 1.78
C VAL A 7 -13.57 10.95 2.17
N THR A 8 -12.93 9.86 2.59
CA THR A 8 -13.54 8.67 3.20
C THR A 8 -12.67 8.24 4.38
N ASP A 9 -13.03 7.14 5.05
CA ASP A 9 -12.23 6.58 6.15
C ASP A 9 -10.82 6.15 5.70
N THR A 10 -10.66 5.81 4.41
CA THR A 10 -9.41 5.27 3.85
C THR A 10 -8.76 6.18 2.81
N VAL A 11 -9.45 7.23 2.34
CA VAL A 11 -8.95 8.14 1.30
C VAL A 11 -8.74 9.55 1.83
N ILE A 12 -7.55 10.10 1.59
CA ILE A 12 -7.15 11.45 1.99
C ILE A 12 -6.98 12.32 0.74
N SER A 13 -7.54 13.53 0.77
CA SER A 13 -7.27 14.56 -0.23
C SER A 13 -6.05 15.38 0.16
N LEU A 14 -5.13 15.56 -0.77
CA LEU A 14 -3.95 16.41 -0.63
C LEU A 14 -4.28 17.87 -0.95
N THR A 15 -3.41 18.81 -0.55
CA THR A 15 -3.51 20.23 -0.93
C THR A 15 -3.50 20.44 -2.45
N THR A 16 -2.88 19.52 -3.20
CA THR A 16 -2.88 19.49 -4.68
C THR A 16 -4.18 18.95 -5.29
N ARG A 17 -5.18 18.60 -4.47
CA ARG A 17 -6.41 17.87 -4.84
C ARG A 17 -6.21 16.44 -5.34
N ALA A 18 -4.98 15.92 -5.32
CA ALA A 18 -4.76 14.49 -5.51
C ALA A 18 -5.40 13.69 -4.37
N LEU A 19 -5.80 12.46 -4.67
CA LEU A 19 -6.37 11.52 -3.71
C LEU A 19 -5.33 10.47 -3.36
N LEU A 20 -5.24 10.12 -2.09
CA LEU A 20 -4.25 9.20 -1.56
C LEU A 20 -4.95 8.11 -0.74
N THR A 21 -4.50 6.86 -0.90
CA THR A 21 -4.85 5.74 -0.02
C THR A 21 -3.59 4.93 0.27
N VAL A 22 -3.56 4.27 1.42
CA VAL A 22 -2.42 3.45 1.87
C VAL A 22 -2.92 2.07 2.24
N ILE A 23 -2.27 1.06 1.68
CA ILE A 23 -2.54 -0.36 1.93
C ILE A 23 -1.35 -0.92 2.70
N ARG A 24 -1.61 -1.61 3.81
CA ARG A 24 -0.58 -2.44 4.47
C ARG A 24 -0.59 -3.81 3.82
N ILE A 25 0.59 -4.32 3.48
CA ILE A 25 0.76 -5.61 2.82
C ILE A 25 1.54 -6.53 3.76
N ASP A 26 1.11 -7.78 3.86
CA ASP A 26 1.88 -8.82 4.55
C ASP A 26 2.96 -9.36 3.61
N GLY A 27 4.18 -9.51 4.13
CA GLY A 27 5.30 -10.06 3.36
C GLY A 27 5.21 -11.58 3.22
N THR A 28 5.91 -12.14 2.23
CA THR A 28 6.11 -13.59 2.10
C THR A 28 7.52 -14.00 2.54
N SER A 29 7.66 -15.19 3.12
CA SER A 29 8.98 -15.76 3.47
C SER A 29 9.68 -16.26 2.20
N PHE A 30 10.66 -15.51 1.70
CA PHE A 30 11.36 -15.86 0.46
C PHE A 30 12.45 -16.94 0.65
N GLU A 31 13.04 -17.04 1.85
CA GLU A 31 14.19 -17.94 2.11
C GLU A 31 13.80 -19.42 2.13
N THR A 32 12.55 -19.72 2.46
CA THR A 32 12.01 -21.09 2.57
C THR A 32 11.08 -21.44 1.41
N ALA A 33 10.90 -20.54 0.44
CA ALA A 33 10.02 -20.74 -0.70
C ALA A 33 10.77 -21.42 -1.85
N GLU A 34 10.08 -22.29 -2.59
CA GLU A 34 10.64 -22.86 -3.80
C GLU A 34 10.71 -21.79 -4.90
N THR A 35 11.65 -21.95 -5.83
CA THR A 35 11.83 -20.98 -6.94
C THR A 35 10.59 -20.86 -7.82
N SER A 36 9.80 -21.94 -7.97
CA SER A 36 8.51 -21.92 -8.67
C SER A 36 7.52 -20.98 -8.00
N ASP A 37 7.38 -21.06 -6.67
CA ASP A 37 6.45 -20.22 -5.91
C ASP A 37 6.81 -18.74 -6.02
N LEU A 38 8.11 -18.42 -5.98
CA LEU A 38 8.60 -17.07 -6.16
C LEU A 38 8.30 -16.54 -7.57
N ASN A 39 8.47 -17.37 -8.60
CA ASN A 39 8.15 -16.99 -9.97
C ASN A 39 6.65 -16.76 -10.17
N ASP A 40 5.81 -17.59 -9.57
CA ASP A 40 4.36 -17.42 -9.60
C ASP A 40 3.93 -16.12 -8.92
N LEU A 41 4.54 -15.77 -7.79
CA LEU A 41 4.33 -14.49 -7.12
C LEU A 41 4.76 -13.30 -7.98
N HIS A 42 5.91 -13.38 -8.66
CA HIS A 42 6.34 -12.35 -9.61
C HIS A 42 5.35 -12.21 -10.78
N GLY A 43 4.83 -13.34 -11.29
CA GLY A 43 3.82 -13.36 -12.33
C GLY A 43 2.53 -12.67 -11.90
N LYS A 44 2.02 -13.01 -10.72
CA LYS A 44 0.84 -12.38 -10.11
C LYS A 44 1.05 -10.88 -9.91
N LEU A 45 2.17 -10.48 -9.31
CA LEU A 45 2.50 -9.06 -9.10
C LEU A 45 2.52 -8.28 -10.42
N ASN A 46 3.15 -8.82 -11.47
CA ASN A 46 3.20 -8.18 -12.77
C ASN A 46 1.81 -8.02 -13.38
N LEU A 47 0.98 -9.07 -13.32
CA LEU A 47 -0.41 -9.00 -13.80
C LEU A 47 -1.21 -7.94 -13.04
N THR A 48 -1.10 -7.90 -11.71
CA THR A 48 -1.76 -6.90 -10.87
C THR A 48 -1.33 -5.47 -11.24
N LEU A 49 -0.03 -5.23 -11.38
CA LEU A 49 0.50 -3.92 -11.76
C LEU A 49 0.02 -3.49 -13.16
N ARG A 50 -0.09 -4.42 -14.10
CA ARG A 50 -0.64 -4.16 -15.45
C ARG A 50 -2.13 -3.83 -15.39
N ASN A 51 -2.90 -4.54 -14.57
CA ASN A 51 -4.34 -4.34 -14.46
C ASN A 51 -4.69 -2.97 -13.87
N VAL A 52 -3.88 -2.46 -12.92
CA VAL A 52 -4.13 -1.16 -12.28
C VAL A 52 -3.40 0.01 -12.94
N ALA A 53 -2.72 -0.22 -14.07
CA ALA A 53 -1.96 0.81 -14.76
C ALA A 53 -2.88 1.91 -15.31
N ASP A 54 -2.81 3.12 -14.75
CA ASP A 54 -3.54 4.31 -15.19
C ASP A 54 -2.57 5.52 -15.18
N PRO A 55 -2.53 6.38 -16.23
CA PRO A 55 -1.66 7.56 -16.28
C PRO A 55 -1.85 8.56 -15.12
N GLN A 56 -3.03 8.55 -14.49
CA GLN A 56 -3.35 9.40 -13.34
C GLN A 56 -2.96 8.75 -12.01
N LEU A 57 -2.64 7.45 -12.00
CA LEU A 57 -2.29 6.69 -10.82
C LEU A 57 -0.77 6.58 -10.67
N ALA A 58 -0.28 6.85 -9.47
CA ALA A 58 1.11 6.64 -9.11
C ALA A 58 1.20 5.79 -7.83
N LEU A 59 2.17 4.89 -7.79
CA LEU A 59 2.37 3.91 -6.73
C LEU A 59 3.71 4.18 -6.02
N TRP A 60 3.71 4.08 -4.70
CA TRP A 60 4.92 4.13 -3.87
C TRP A 60 4.93 2.95 -2.90
N SER A 61 5.99 2.16 -2.92
CA SER A 61 6.28 1.20 -1.86
C SER A 61 7.14 1.87 -0.79
N HIS A 62 6.80 1.64 0.48
CA HIS A 62 7.65 2.04 1.60
C HIS A 62 7.69 0.96 2.66
N LEU A 63 8.87 0.77 3.23
CA LEU A 63 9.15 -0.20 4.27
C LEU A 63 9.39 0.54 5.58
N VAL A 64 8.60 0.21 6.60
CA VAL A 64 8.77 0.76 7.95
C VAL A 64 9.36 -0.33 8.83
N ARG A 65 10.65 -0.20 9.14
CA ARG A 65 11.36 -1.11 10.05
C ARG A 65 11.09 -0.70 11.49
N ARG A 66 10.38 -1.53 12.25
CA ARG A 66 10.04 -1.27 13.65
C ARG A 66 10.72 -2.27 14.56
N ARG A 67 11.21 -1.81 15.71
CA ARG A 67 11.63 -2.71 16.78
C ARG A 67 10.42 -3.49 17.28
N THR A 68 10.61 -4.78 17.50
CA THR A 68 9.60 -5.66 18.08
C THR A 68 10.26 -6.50 19.16
N SER A 69 9.49 -6.94 20.15
CA SER A 69 9.89 -7.98 21.10
C SER A 69 9.00 -9.22 20.97
N VAL A 70 8.15 -9.24 19.94
CA VAL A 70 7.19 -10.32 19.71
C VAL A 70 7.94 -11.52 19.14
N TYR A 71 7.98 -12.59 19.92
CA TYR A 71 8.37 -13.93 19.50
C TYR A 71 7.09 -14.76 19.34
N PRO A 72 6.92 -15.53 18.26
CA PRO A 72 5.71 -16.30 18.04
C PRO A 72 5.54 -17.40 19.09
N ASP A 73 4.32 -17.59 19.59
CA ASP A 73 4.02 -18.73 20.45
C ASP A 73 3.90 -20.02 19.63
N GLY A 74 4.31 -21.13 20.23
CA GLY A 74 4.27 -22.45 19.61
C GLY A 74 3.84 -23.52 20.61
N THR A 75 3.00 -24.46 20.16
CA THR A 75 2.63 -25.64 20.93
C THR A 75 3.45 -26.83 20.44
N PHE A 76 4.26 -27.41 21.33
CA PHE A 76 5.16 -28.51 20.98
C PHE A 76 4.77 -29.80 21.69
N ARG A 77 4.73 -30.91 20.95
CA ARG A 77 4.43 -32.24 21.50
C ARG A 77 5.61 -32.86 22.25
N SER A 78 6.83 -32.46 21.90
CA SER A 78 8.08 -32.99 22.48
C SER A 78 8.60 -32.06 23.57
N THR A 79 9.01 -32.64 24.70
CA THR A 79 9.67 -31.91 25.79
C THR A 79 10.97 -31.25 25.35
N PHE A 80 11.73 -31.91 24.48
CA PHE A 80 12.94 -31.33 23.88
C PHE A 80 12.62 -30.08 23.05
N ALA A 81 11.60 -30.15 22.18
CA ALA A 81 11.23 -29.03 21.32
C ALA A 81 10.73 -27.83 22.13
N ALA A 82 9.97 -28.08 23.20
CA ALA A 82 9.53 -27.02 24.12
C ALA A 82 10.71 -26.36 24.86
N ALA A 83 11.68 -27.16 25.32
CA ALA A 83 12.89 -26.63 25.98
C ALA A 83 13.75 -25.83 25.00
N LEU A 84 13.91 -26.31 23.76
CA LEU A 84 14.64 -25.61 22.71
C LEU A 84 14.00 -24.26 22.37
N ASP A 85 12.66 -24.22 22.21
CA ASP A 85 11.93 -22.96 21.97
C ASP A 85 12.15 -21.95 23.11
N ALA A 86 12.09 -22.41 24.36
CA ALA A 86 12.28 -21.57 25.54
C ALA A 86 13.69 -20.95 25.59
N GLU A 87 14.74 -21.74 25.38
CA GLU A 87 16.11 -21.21 25.32
C GLU A 87 16.32 -20.27 24.14
N TYR A 88 15.78 -20.62 22.97
CA TYR A 88 15.92 -19.81 21.76
C TYR A 88 15.22 -18.46 21.91
N ARG A 89 14.00 -18.44 22.48
CA ARG A 89 13.26 -17.23 22.85
C ARG A 89 14.08 -16.36 23.81
N GLN A 90 14.66 -16.94 24.87
CA GLN A 90 15.47 -16.19 25.83
C GLN A 90 16.72 -15.55 25.20
N ARG A 91 17.33 -16.18 24.20
CA ARG A 91 18.46 -15.61 23.46
C ARG A 91 18.02 -14.48 22.54
N LEU A 92 16.98 -14.71 21.74
CA LEU A 92 16.46 -13.71 20.79
C LEU A 92 15.91 -12.46 21.47
N CYS A 93 15.28 -12.58 22.63
CA CYS A 93 14.78 -11.43 23.39
C CYS A 93 15.90 -10.53 23.94
N LYS A 94 17.16 -10.98 23.97
CA LYS A 94 18.31 -10.14 24.34
C LYS A 94 18.80 -9.27 23.18
N GLU A 95 18.43 -9.64 21.95
CA GLU A 95 18.78 -8.91 20.74
C GLU A 95 17.66 -7.94 20.35
N ALA A 96 18.02 -6.90 19.60
CA ALA A 96 17.03 -6.00 19.03
C ALA A 96 16.36 -6.67 17.82
N LEU A 97 15.18 -7.26 18.03
CA LEU A 97 14.38 -7.79 16.92
C LEU A 97 13.70 -6.66 16.16
N PHE A 98 13.60 -6.82 14.85
CA PHE A 98 12.94 -5.87 13.96
C PHE A 98 11.92 -6.59 13.09
N ARG A 99 10.77 -5.95 12.89
CA ARG A 99 9.78 -6.35 11.90
C ARG A 99 9.73 -5.30 10.79
N ASN A 100 9.62 -5.77 9.56
CA ASN A 100 9.38 -4.93 8.40
C ASN A 100 7.88 -4.90 8.13
N ASP A 101 7.25 -3.74 8.28
CA ASP A 101 5.88 -3.52 7.82
C ASP A 101 5.93 -2.88 6.43
N LEU A 102 5.29 -3.54 5.46
CA LEU A 102 5.26 -3.11 4.07
C LEU A 102 3.99 -2.31 3.81
N TYR A 103 4.15 -1.19 3.12
CA TYR A 103 3.04 -0.33 2.76
C TYR A 103 3.13 0.06 1.30
N LEU A 104 1.96 0.09 0.66
CA LEU A 104 1.77 0.56 -0.70
C LEU A 104 0.85 1.78 -0.67
N THR A 105 1.38 2.92 -1.11
CA THR A 105 0.62 4.16 -1.26
C THR A 105 0.20 4.32 -2.71
N LEU A 106 -1.08 4.53 -2.94
CA LEU A 106 -1.63 4.88 -4.24
C LEU A 106 -2.02 6.37 -4.22
N VAL A 107 -1.62 7.11 -5.25
CA VAL A 107 -1.98 8.52 -5.43
C VAL A 107 -2.61 8.74 -6.80
N CYS A 108 -3.86 9.18 -6.84
CA CYS A 108 -4.58 9.54 -8.06
C CYS A 108 -4.57 11.06 -8.25
N HIS A 109 -4.10 11.52 -9.42
CA HIS A 109 -4.02 12.93 -9.78
C HIS A 109 -5.13 13.30 -10.79
N PRO A 110 -6.20 14.00 -10.35
CA PRO A 110 -7.27 14.41 -11.26
C PRO A 110 -6.73 15.44 -12.25
N GLY A 111 -6.54 15.05 -13.51
CA GLY A 111 -6.09 15.95 -14.59
C GLY A 111 -4.75 15.61 -15.24
N ARG A 112 -4.04 14.57 -14.79
CA ARG A 112 -2.80 14.08 -15.42
C ARG A 112 -3.01 13.12 -16.61
N ALA A 113 -4.23 12.95 -17.11
CA ALA A 113 -4.45 12.13 -18.31
C ALA A 113 -3.72 12.78 -19.49
N ALA A 114 -2.87 12.01 -20.15
CA ALA A 114 -1.74 12.47 -20.94
C ALA A 114 -2.05 13.21 -22.26
N THR A 115 -3.29 13.62 -22.57
CA THR A 115 -3.60 14.15 -23.90
C THR A 115 -4.68 15.23 -24.03
N ASP A 116 -5.41 15.68 -23.01
CA ASP A 116 -6.57 16.60 -23.23
C ASP A 116 -6.60 17.93 -22.43
N THR A 117 -5.55 18.25 -21.68
CA THR A 117 -5.66 19.23 -20.58
C THR A 117 -5.04 20.61 -20.81
N ALA A 118 -4.92 21.09 -22.05
CA ALA A 118 -4.79 22.54 -22.26
C ALA A 118 -6.16 23.21 -22.16
N ALA A 119 -7.13 22.78 -22.98
CA ALA A 119 -8.46 23.39 -23.05
C ALA A 119 -9.31 23.17 -21.78
N GLU A 120 -9.26 21.98 -21.18
CA GLU A 120 -9.97 21.66 -19.92
C GLU A 120 -9.40 22.43 -18.72
N PHE A 121 -8.09 22.67 -18.69
CA PHE A 121 -7.41 23.44 -17.63
C PHE A 121 -7.81 24.92 -17.68
N PHE A 122 -7.83 25.53 -18.86
CA PHE A 122 -8.34 26.90 -19.05
C PHE A 122 -9.83 27.04 -18.73
N ARG A 123 -10.66 26.05 -19.10
CA ARG A 123 -12.09 26.03 -18.78
C ARG A 123 -12.37 25.86 -17.27
N ARG A 124 -11.51 25.14 -16.55
CA ARG A 124 -11.58 24.97 -15.08
C ARG A 124 -11.07 26.19 -14.32
N LEU A 125 -10.06 26.90 -14.83
CA LEU A 125 -9.60 28.18 -14.27
C LEU A 125 -10.70 29.25 -14.26
N GLY A 126 -11.54 29.30 -15.29
CA GLY A 126 -12.71 30.21 -15.34
C GLY A 126 -13.86 29.87 -14.38
N ARG A 127 -13.90 28.65 -13.81
CA ARG A 127 -14.92 28.21 -12.83
C ARG A 127 -14.44 28.25 -11.37
N SER A 128 -13.22 28.74 -11.14
CA SER A 128 -12.50 28.73 -9.86
C SER A 128 -13.20 29.48 -8.71
N SER A 129 -14.30 30.21 -8.95
CA SER A 129 -14.96 31.00 -7.89
C SER A 129 -16.15 30.33 -7.19
N ARG A 130 -16.70 29.17 -7.62
CA ARG A 130 -17.98 28.68 -7.03
C ARG A 130 -18.08 27.23 -6.53
N ASN A 131 -17.19 26.28 -6.86
CA ASN A 131 -17.33 24.87 -6.42
C ASN A 131 -16.09 24.31 -5.70
N SER A 132 -15.74 24.86 -4.53
CA SER A 132 -14.62 24.38 -3.70
C SER A 132 -14.87 23.09 -2.90
N ALA A 133 -16.00 22.40 -3.09
CA ALA A 133 -16.40 21.28 -2.23
C ALA A 133 -16.52 19.91 -2.93
N GLU A 134 -16.55 19.85 -4.26
CA GLU A 134 -16.85 18.60 -4.94
C GLU A 134 -15.57 17.82 -5.22
N VAL A 135 -15.37 16.73 -4.47
CA VAL A 135 -14.34 15.73 -4.78
C VAL A 135 -14.59 15.18 -6.18
N ASP A 136 -13.55 15.06 -6.99
CA ASP A 136 -13.66 14.45 -8.32
C ASP A 136 -14.06 12.97 -8.15
N SER A 137 -15.34 12.69 -8.39
CA SER A 137 -15.95 11.37 -8.22
C SER A 137 -15.33 10.32 -9.15
N GLY A 138 -14.82 10.74 -10.31
CA GLY A 138 -14.10 9.87 -11.24
C GLY A 138 -12.75 9.45 -10.69
N ALA A 139 -11.98 10.39 -10.15
CA ALA A 139 -10.69 10.09 -9.51
C ALA A 139 -10.87 9.20 -8.27
N LEU A 140 -11.91 9.45 -7.47
CA LEU A 140 -12.22 8.62 -6.31
C LEU A 140 -12.56 7.18 -6.73
N LYS A 141 -13.40 7.02 -7.76
CA LYS A 141 -13.75 5.70 -8.30
C LYS A 141 -12.51 4.94 -8.80
N ARG A 142 -11.65 5.59 -9.59
CA ARG A 142 -10.39 4.97 -10.09
C ARG A 142 -9.50 4.48 -8.95
N LEU A 143 -9.33 5.32 -7.92
CA LEU A 143 -8.53 4.96 -6.76
C LEU A 143 -9.14 3.75 -6.02
N HIS A 144 -10.46 3.71 -5.90
CA HIS A 144 -11.18 2.61 -5.26
C HIS A 144 -11.07 1.31 -6.05
N ASP A 145 -11.24 1.37 -7.38
CA ASP A 145 -11.12 0.22 -8.27
C ASP A 145 -9.68 -0.33 -8.23
N ALA A 146 -8.66 0.53 -8.34
CA ALA A 146 -7.26 0.12 -8.22
C ALA A 146 -6.93 -0.50 -6.83
N THR A 147 -7.49 0.06 -5.76
CA THR A 147 -7.33 -0.49 -4.41
C THR A 147 -7.95 -1.88 -4.31
N ARG A 148 -9.17 -2.06 -4.82
CA ARG A 148 -9.87 -3.35 -4.82
C ARG A 148 -9.07 -4.40 -5.60
N ASP A 149 -8.58 -4.04 -6.78
CA ASP A 149 -7.87 -4.97 -7.65
C ASP A 149 -6.51 -5.39 -7.05
N ILE A 150 -5.84 -4.50 -6.31
CA ILE A 150 -4.61 -4.84 -5.57
C ILE A 150 -4.90 -5.74 -4.37
N VAL A 151 -5.98 -5.48 -3.62
CA VAL A 151 -6.35 -6.29 -2.45
C VAL A 151 -6.84 -7.69 -2.85
N ALA A 152 -7.38 -7.85 -4.06
CA ALA A 152 -7.88 -9.12 -4.56
C ALA A 152 -6.80 -10.04 -5.19
N ALA A 153 -5.59 -9.52 -5.41
CA ALA A 153 -4.48 -10.24 -6.04
C ALA A 153 -3.72 -11.14 -5.06
#